data_AF-A0A937R4C8-F1
#
_entry.id   AF-A0A937R4C8-F1
#
_cell.length_a   1.000
_cell.length_b   1.000
_cell.length_c   1.000
_cell.angle_alpha   90.00
_cell.angle_beta   90.00
_cell.angle_gamma   90.00
#
_symmetry.space_group_name_H-M   'P 1'
#
loop_
_entity.id
_entity.type
_entity.pdbx_description
1 polymer ?
#
loop_
_entity_poly.entity_id
_entity_poly.type
_entity_poly.pdbx_seq_one_letter_code
_entity_poly.pdbx_strand_id
1 'polypeptide(L)' 'MRAPYFYPDNAYFPITRMQEFLKEGVFGGLSKSYYRTLPNYSHRKTTEVDGPEILRQCREDNVDVALLTPV' A
#
# COMPACT_ATOMS: atom_id res chain seq x y z
N MET A 1 1.86 -21.68 25.42
CA MET A 1 1.11 -20.42 25.30
C MET A 1 1.91 -19.53 24.34
N ARG A 2 1.43 -19.30 23.12
CA ARG A 2 2.16 -18.50 22.11
C ARG A 2 1.82 -17.03 22.36
N ALA A 3 2.81 -16.18 22.61
CA ALA A 3 2.60 -14.75 22.80
C ALA A 3 1.88 -14.15 21.57
N PRO A 4 0.99 -13.16 21.74
CA PRO A 4 0.37 -12.48 20.60
C PRO A 4 1.48 -11.85 19.76
N TYR A 5 1.43 -12.06 18.44
CA TYR A 5 2.29 -11.33 17.51
C TYR A 5 1.93 -9.85 17.64
N PHE A 6 2.77 -9.10 18.33
CA PHE A 6 2.73 -7.66 18.35
C PHE A 6 3.21 -7.20 16.96
N TYR A 7 2.29 -6.91 16.05
CA TYR A 7 2.63 -6.21 14.83
C TYR A 7 2.68 -4.73 15.19
N PRO A 8 3.86 -4.10 15.20
CA PRO A 8 3.92 -2.66 15.45
C PRO A 8 3.19 -1.94 14.32
N ASP A 9 2.34 -0.97 14.69
CA ASP A 9 1.80 -0.01 13.73
C ASP A 9 2.96 0.62 12.94
N ASN A 10 2.85 0.67 11.61
CA ASN A 10 3.90 1.06 10.64
C ASN A 10 5.04 0.08 10.36
N ALA A 11 5.05 -1.15 10.87
CA ALA A 11 6.14 -2.08 10.54
C ALA A 11 6.26 -2.34 9.01
N TYR A 12 5.13 -2.38 8.31
CA TYR A 12 5.05 -2.75 6.90
C TYR A 12 4.19 -1.81 6.06
N PHE A 13 3.31 -1.03 6.70
CA PHE A 13 2.46 -0.04 6.02
C PHE A 13 2.67 1.34 6.65
N PRO A 14 3.48 2.22 6.04
CA PRO A 14 4.06 3.40 6.68
C PRO A 14 3.08 4.58 6.79
N ILE A 15 1.80 4.32 7.08
CA ILE A 15 0.76 5.34 6.99
C ILE A 15 0.99 6.53 7.92
N THR A 16 1.50 6.31 9.13
CA THR A 16 1.81 7.42 10.06
C THR A 16 2.92 8.30 9.50
N ARG A 17 3.98 7.70 8.94
CA ARG A 17 5.09 8.45 8.33
C ARG A 17 4.63 9.22 7.10
N MET A 18 3.75 8.62 6.29
CA MET A 18 3.14 9.31 5.15
C MET A 18 2.30 10.51 5.61
N GLN A 19 1.52 10.38 6.68
CA GLN A 19 0.73 11.49 7.23
C GLN A 19 1.60 12.60 7.83
N GLU A 20 2.73 12.27 8.46
CA GLU A 20 3.72 13.25 8.94
C GLU A 20 4.29 14.06 7.76
N PHE A 21 4.76 13.39 6.70
CA PHE A 21 5.28 14.05 5.50
C PHE A 21 4.23 14.87 4.74
N LEU A 22 2.96 14.43 4.74
CA LEU A 22 1.86 15.23 4.20
C LEU A 22 1.68 16.53 5.00
N LYS A 23 1.74 16.47 6.33
CA LYS A 23 1.67 17.67 7.19
C LYS A 23 2.85 18.60 6.98
N GLU A 24 4.03 18.06 6.68
CA GLU A 24 5.23 18.82 6.33
C GLU A 24 5.20 19.38 4.89
N GLY A 25 4.21 19.00 4.08
CA GLY A 25 4.04 19.48 2.71
C GLY A 25 4.98 18.83 1.69
N VAL A 26 5.55 17.66 1.99
CA VAL A 26 6.47 16.94 1.09
C VAL A 26 5.76 16.51 -0.21
N PHE A 27 4.46 16.25 -0.15
CA PHE A 27 3.61 15.92 -1.30
C PHE A 27 2.19 16.45 -1.10
N GLY A 28 1.41 16.53 -2.19
CA GLY A 28 0.12 17.24 -2.20
C GLY A 28 -1.07 16.51 -1.58
N GLY A 29 -0.99 15.19 -1.39
CA GLY A 29 -2.10 14.42 -0.84
C GLY A 29 -1.82 12.92 -0.74
N LEU A 30 -2.69 12.21 -0.02
CA LEU A 30 -2.77 10.76 -0.04
C LEU A 30 -3.99 10.33 -0.85
N SER A 31 -3.89 9.18 -1.53
CA SER A 31 -5.05 8.57 -2.18
C SER A 31 -6.16 8.31 -1.17
N LYS A 32 -7.41 8.35 -1.64
CA LYS A 32 -8.59 7.94 -0.86
C LYS A 32 -8.54 6.44 -0.50
N SER A 33 -7.86 5.65 -1.31
CA SER A 33 -7.82 4.19 -1.22
C SER A 33 -6.43 3.69 -0.86
N TYR A 34 -6.38 2.56 -0.15
CA TYR A 34 -5.16 1.77 0.02
C TYR A 34 -5.28 0.49 -0.80
N TYR A 35 -4.26 0.21 -1.60
CA TYR A 35 -4.23 -0.94 -2.49
C TYR A 35 -3.42 -2.06 -1.85
N ARG A 36 -3.91 -3.30 -1.98
CA ARG A 36 -3.21 -4.48 -1.48
C ARG A 36 -3.43 -5.67 -2.40
N THR A 37 -2.39 -6.46 -2.56
CA THR A 37 -2.51 -7.83 -3.09
C THR A 37 -2.67 -8.79 -1.91
N LEU A 38 -3.44 -9.86 -2.10
CA LEU A 38 -3.44 -10.96 -1.13
C LEU A 38 -2.19 -11.82 -1.35
N PRO A 39 -1.53 -12.31 -0.28
CA PRO A 39 -0.46 -13.28 -0.42
C PRO A 39 -0.96 -14.47 -1.23
N ASN A 40 -0.45 -14.60 -2.44
CA ASN A 40 -0.70 -15.74 -3.29
C ASN A 40 0.62 -16.12 -3.95
N TYR A 41 1.00 -17.39 -3.89
CA TYR A 41 2.27 -17.89 -4.44
C TYR A 41 2.24 -17.99 -5.98
N SER A 42 1.35 -17.25 -6.64
CA SER A 42 1.17 -17.27 -8.09
C SER A 42 1.67 -15.96 -8.69
N HIS A 43 2.93 -15.98 -9.15
CA HIS A 43 3.50 -14.85 -9.89
C HIS A 43 2.62 -14.41 -11.06
N ARG A 44 2.04 -15.39 -11.78
CA ARG A 44 1.13 -15.14 -12.90
C ARG A 44 -0.12 -14.37 -12.45
N LYS A 45 -0.75 -14.76 -11.35
CA LYS A 45 -1.93 -14.06 -10.83
C LYS A 45 -1.58 -12.63 -10.43
N THR A 46 -0.46 -12.42 -9.75
CA THR A 46 -0.01 -11.07 -9.37
C THR A 46 0.23 -10.18 -10.59
N THR A 47 0.87 -10.71 -11.63
CA THR A 47 1.27 -9.91 -12.81
C THR A 47 0.17 -9.73 -13.84
N GLU A 48 -0.73 -10.71 -14.02
CA GLU A 48 -1.78 -10.67 -15.05
C GLU A 48 -3.13 -10.21 -14.52
N VAL A 49 -3.37 -10.25 -13.20
CA VAL A 49 -4.68 -9.94 -12.60
C VAL A 49 -4.57 -8.86 -11.53
N ASP A 50 -3.86 -9.14 -10.43
CA ASP A 50 -3.90 -8.27 -9.25
C ASP A 50 -3.23 -6.91 -9.53
N GLY A 51 -2.04 -6.91 -10.14
CA GLY A 51 -1.29 -5.71 -10.49
C GLY A 51 -2.01 -4.80 -11.49
N PRO A 52 -2.51 -5.32 -12.63
CA PRO A 52 -3.32 -4.54 -13.57
C PRO A 52 -4.57 -3.92 -12.95
N GLU A 53 -5.26 -4.65 -12.07
CA GLU A 53 -6.45 -4.13 -11.38
C GLU A 53 -6.11 -3.00 -10.41
N ILE A 54 -5.02 -3.15 -9.64
CA ILE A 54 -4.52 -2.06 -8.78
C ILE A 54 -4.13 -0.83 -9.62
N LEU A 55 -3.46 -1.03 -10.76
CA LEU A 55 -3.11 0.08 -11.65
C LEU A 55 -4.34 0.80 -12.21
N ARG A 56 -5.40 0.04 -12.55
CA ARG A 56 -6.68 0.63 -12.98
C ARG A 56 -7.26 1.52 -11.89
N GLN A 57 -7.31 1.03 -10.65
CA GLN A 57 -7.82 1.79 -9.50
C GLN A 57 -6.96 3.02 -9.18
N CYS A 58 -5.63 2.91 -9.22
CA CYS A 58 -4.72 4.05 -9.07
C CYS A 58 -5.01 5.15 -10.09
N ARG A 59 -5.28 4.79 -11.35
CA ARG A 59 -5.62 5.76 -12.40
C ARG A 59 -6.97 6.43 -12.14
N GLU A 60 -7.96 5.69 -11.68
CA GLU A 60 -9.28 6.23 -11.32
C GLU A 60 -9.20 7.19 -10.12
N ASP A 61 -8.34 6.88 -9.16
CA ASP A 61 -8.08 7.71 -7.99
C ASP A 61 -7.08 8.86 -8.26
N ASN A 62 -6.62 9.04 -9.51
CA ASN A 62 -5.64 10.05 -9.93
C ASN A 62 -4.33 9.99 -9.12
N VAL A 63 -3.84 8.78 -8.87
CA VAL A 63 -2.58 8.55 -8.16
C VAL A 63 -1.39 8.77 -9.10
N ASP A 64 -0.54 9.75 -8.77
CA ASP A 64 0.69 10.05 -9.52
C ASP A 64 1.81 9.04 -9.24
N VAL A 65 1.94 8.61 -7.97
CA VAL A 65 3.03 7.75 -7.49
C VAL A 65 2.49 6.68 -6.55
N ALA A 66 2.89 5.43 -6.78
CA ALA A 66 2.62 4.30 -5.89
C ALA A 66 3.86 3.94 -5.08
N LEU A 67 3.73 3.82 -3.76
CA LEU A 67 4.75 3.28 -2.87
C LEU A 67 4.46 1.80 -2.61
N LEU A 68 5.35 0.93 -3.07
CA LEU A 68 5.27 -0.51 -2.81
C LEU A 68 6.01 -0.83 -1.51
N THR A 69 5.33 -1.51 -0.59
CA THR A 69 5.93 -1.93 0.68
C THR A 69 5.87 -3.45 0.82
N PRO A 70 6.88 -4.08 1.42
CA PRO A 70 6.81 -5.48 1.79
C PRO A 70 5.75 -5.69 2.86
N VAL A 71 5.13 -6.87 2.87
CA VAL A 71 4.26 -7.36 3.93
C VAL A 71 4.97 -8.39 4.80
#